data_AF-A0A7K2XH55-F1
#
_entry.id   AF-A0A7K2XH55-F1
#
_cell.length_a   1.000
_cell.length_b   1.000
_cell.length_c   1.000
_cell.angle_alpha   90.00
_cell.angle_beta   90.00
_cell.angle_gamma   90.00
#
_symmetry.space_group_name_H-M   'P 1'
#
loop_
_entity.id
_entity.type
_entity.pdbx_description
1 polymer ?
#
loop_
_entity_poly.entity_id
_entity_poly.type
_entity_poly.pdbx_seq_one_letter_code
_entity_poly.pdbx_strand_id
1 'polypeptide(L)'
;TRITDAQRARAEGRSPIIEPGMQPAALTAVLGLLLAGGAALGPYGLLLPLVLLQALTAAGWFRLNGMWPARQGIALAFAGGLVADGALLAVGRENAAPAILGTLGAWVLLCLVLQLRSHADPDERMYGLMATVASAALTVIATGHLGAAPDAVVVGGIAVAAAVLAKALPLPGPVPVVAAL
;
A
#
# COMPACT_ATOMS: atom_id res chain seq x y z
N THR A 1 24.45 21.74 9.13
CA THR A 1 23.42 20.92 8.46
C THR A 1 22.87 19.94 9.48
N ARG A 2 21.55 19.85 9.67
CA ARG A 2 20.95 18.95 10.69
C ARG A 2 21.10 17.50 10.19
N ILE A 3 21.77 16.65 10.96
CA ILE A 3 21.96 15.22 10.68
C ILE A 3 20.60 14.52 10.90
N THR A 4 20.19 13.65 9.98
CA THR A 4 18.93 12.88 10.12
C THR A 4 19.07 11.79 11.19
N ASP A 5 17.97 11.33 11.78
CA ASP A 5 18.01 10.29 12.82
C ASP A 5 18.66 8.98 12.32
N ALA A 6 18.49 8.66 11.04
CA ALA A 6 19.15 7.51 10.40
C ALA A 6 20.67 7.72 10.27
N GLN A 7 21.12 8.93 9.90
CA GLN A 7 22.55 9.26 9.84
C GLN A 7 23.19 9.26 11.24
N ARG A 8 22.46 9.73 12.26
CA ARG A 8 22.88 9.67 13.66
C ARG A 8 22.96 8.22 14.16
N ALA A 9 21.93 7.40 13.91
CA ALA A 9 21.94 5.99 14.29
C ALA A 9 23.12 5.24 13.66
N ARG A 10 23.43 5.52 12.39
CA ARG A 10 24.59 4.94 11.69
C ARG A 10 25.93 5.37 12.30
N ALA A 11 26.06 6.64 12.70
CA ALA A 11 27.24 7.15 13.40
C ALA A 11 27.42 6.53 14.80
N GLU A 12 26.32 6.15 15.44
CA GLU A 12 26.29 5.49 16.76
C GLU A 12 26.36 3.95 16.68
N GLY A 13 26.56 3.37 15.48
CA GLY A 13 26.61 1.92 15.27
C GLY A 13 25.27 1.20 15.45
N ARG A 14 24.16 1.96 15.56
CA ARG A 14 22.79 1.43 15.68
C ARG A 14 22.20 1.13 14.31
N SER A 15 21.16 0.29 14.28
CA SER A 15 20.42 0.00 13.05
C SER A 15 19.94 1.30 12.39
N PRO A 16 20.18 1.50 11.09
CA PRO A 16 19.66 2.65 10.35
C PRO A 16 18.15 2.55 10.09
N ILE A 17 17.52 1.40 10.38
CA ILE A 17 16.07 1.23 10.32
C ILE A 17 15.47 1.86 11.57
N ILE A 18 14.77 2.98 11.37
CA ILE A 18 14.06 3.70 12.42
C ILE A 18 12.62 3.24 12.41
N GLU A 19 12.11 2.85 13.58
CA GLU A 19 10.70 2.49 13.71
C GLU A 19 9.79 3.68 13.36
N PRO A 20 8.66 3.44 12.67
CA PRO A 20 7.70 4.49 12.40
C PRO A 20 7.20 5.09 13.73
N GLY A 21 7.33 6.41 13.88
CA GLY A 21 6.84 7.10 15.08
C GLY A 21 5.32 7.26 15.14
N MET A 22 4.84 8.08 16.09
CA MET A 22 3.41 8.29 16.30
C MET A 22 2.68 8.91 15.10
N GLN A 23 3.33 9.80 14.35
CA GLN A 23 2.71 10.46 13.18
C GLN A 23 2.31 9.47 12.06
N PRO A 24 3.21 8.62 11.52
CA PRO A 24 2.80 7.63 10.53
C PRO A 24 1.80 6.62 11.10
N ALA A 25 1.93 6.23 12.37
CA ALA A 25 0.94 5.35 13.02
C ALA A 25 -0.46 5.98 13.06
N ALA A 26 -0.58 7.26 13.43
CA ALA A 26 -1.85 7.98 13.44
C ALA A 26 -2.46 8.10 12.05
N LEU A 27 -1.64 8.36 11.01
CA LEU A 27 -2.12 8.40 9.62
C LEU A 27 -2.64 7.04 9.15
N THR A 28 -1.92 5.95 9.45
CA THR A 28 -2.38 4.59 9.14
C THR A 28 -3.65 4.25 9.91
N ALA A 29 -3.76 4.65 11.18
CA ALA A 29 -4.95 4.45 11.99
C ALA A 29 -6.17 5.19 11.41
N VAL A 30 -6.01 6.46 11.02
CA VAL A 30 -7.08 7.22 10.36
C VAL A 30 -7.50 6.54 9.06
N LEU A 31 -6.56 6.10 8.23
CA LEU A 31 -6.89 5.38 6.99
C LEU A 31 -7.64 4.06 7.26
N GLY A 32 -7.23 3.30 8.28
CA GLY A 32 -7.92 2.08 8.71
C GLY A 32 -9.35 2.34 9.19
N LEU A 33 -9.55 3.40 9.98
CA LEU A 33 -10.87 3.82 10.43
C LEU A 33 -11.74 4.36 9.29
N LEU A 34 -11.16 5.05 8.31
CA LEU A 34 -11.88 5.50 7.12
C LEU A 34 -12.33 4.31 6.25
N LEU A 35 -11.49 3.27 6.10
CA LEU A 35 -11.89 2.03 5.42
C LEU A 35 -13.00 1.32 6.18
N ALA A 36 -12.89 1.21 7.51
CA ALA A 36 -13.94 0.61 8.33
C ALA A 36 -15.26 1.38 8.24
N GLY A 37 -15.22 2.71 8.38
CA GLY A 37 -16.40 3.57 8.23
C GLY A 37 -17.00 3.48 6.82
N GLY A 38 -16.15 3.51 5.78
CA GLY A 38 -16.59 3.35 4.39
C GLY A 38 -17.27 2.01 4.13
N ALA A 39 -16.71 0.91 4.65
CA ALA A 39 -17.30 -0.42 4.54
C ALA A 39 -18.66 -0.52 5.25
N ALA A 40 -18.81 0.10 6.42
CA ALA A 40 -20.07 0.14 7.16
C ALA A 40 -21.18 0.91 6.40
N LEU A 41 -20.81 1.88 5.56
CA LEU A 41 -21.73 2.62 4.68
C LEU A 41 -22.05 1.87 3.37
N GLY A 42 -21.43 0.71 3.14
CA GLY A 42 -21.61 -0.12 1.96
C GLY A 42 -20.53 0.06 0.87
N PRO A 43 -20.63 -0.70 -0.25
CA PRO A 43 -19.56 -0.79 -1.25
C PRO A 43 -19.12 0.55 -1.84
N TYR A 44 -20.07 1.45 -2.11
CA TYR A 44 -19.77 2.78 -2.67
C TYR A 44 -19.18 3.73 -1.62
N GLY A 45 -19.52 3.58 -0.34
CA GLY A 45 -18.91 4.32 0.76
C GLY A 45 -17.43 3.95 0.96
N LEU A 46 -17.06 2.71 0.64
CA LEU A 46 -15.69 2.19 0.72
C LEU A 46 -14.78 2.69 -0.42
N LEU A 47 -15.33 3.12 -1.56
CA LEU A 47 -14.52 3.48 -2.72
C LEU A 47 -13.56 4.65 -2.45
N LEU A 48 -14.03 5.72 -1.81
CA LEU A 48 -13.18 6.87 -1.53
C LEU A 48 -11.95 6.52 -0.65
N PRO A 49 -12.10 5.87 0.52
CA PRO A 49 -10.95 5.49 1.32
C PRO A 49 -10.09 4.40 0.66
N LEU A 50 -10.68 3.51 -0.14
CA LEU A 50 -9.94 2.50 -0.90
C LEU A 50 -9.05 3.15 -1.98
N VAL A 51 -9.59 4.07 -2.76
CA VAL A 51 -8.84 4.83 -3.77
C VAL A 51 -7.73 5.65 -3.13
N LEU A 52 -7.98 6.22 -1.94
CA LEU A 52 -6.94 6.90 -1.16
C LEU A 52 -5.82 5.93 -0.74
N LEU A 53 -6.18 4.75 -0.22
CA LEU A 53 -5.20 3.70 0.12
C LEU A 53 -4.37 3.30 -1.10
N GLN A 54 -5.01 3.08 -2.25
CA GLN A 54 -4.34 2.74 -3.50
C GLN A 54 -3.37 3.84 -3.96
N ALA A 55 -3.79 5.10 -3.92
CA ALA A 55 -2.94 6.23 -4.29
C ALA A 55 -1.71 6.36 -3.37
N LEU A 56 -1.92 6.22 -2.05
CA LEU A 56 -0.84 6.22 -1.06
C LEU A 56 0.10 5.02 -1.24
N THR A 57 -0.44 3.85 -1.57
CA THR A 57 0.34 2.64 -1.83
C THR A 57 1.20 2.81 -3.08
N ALA A 58 0.59 3.26 -4.18
CA ALA A 58 1.29 3.50 -5.43
C ALA A 58 2.42 4.53 -5.25
N ALA A 59 2.11 5.72 -4.72
CA ALA A 59 3.09 6.78 -4.52
C ALA A 59 4.15 6.44 -3.45
N GLY A 60 3.69 5.83 -2.35
CA GLY A 60 4.52 5.45 -1.21
C GLY A 60 5.59 4.42 -1.60
N TRP A 61 5.23 3.41 -2.39
CA TRP A 61 6.18 2.39 -2.83
C TRP A 61 7.32 2.99 -3.66
N PHE A 62 7.02 3.85 -4.63
CA PHE A 62 8.05 4.53 -5.42
C PHE A 62 8.93 5.45 -4.56
N ARG A 63 8.35 6.11 -3.55
CA ARG A 63 9.10 6.94 -2.62
C ARG A 63 10.05 6.12 -1.75
N LEU A 64 9.62 4.94 -1.27
CA LEU A 64 10.46 4.02 -0.50
C LEU A 64 11.62 3.46 -1.32
N ASN A 65 11.42 3.29 -2.62
CA ASN A 65 12.46 2.89 -3.57
C ASN A 65 13.31 4.07 -4.09
N GLY A 66 13.18 5.27 -3.51
CA GLY A 66 13.99 6.43 -3.93
C GLY A 66 13.71 6.94 -5.34
N MET A 67 12.63 6.47 -5.98
CA MET A 67 12.26 6.78 -7.37
C MET A 67 11.31 7.98 -7.46
N TRP A 68 11.11 8.76 -6.39
CA TRP A 68 10.21 9.91 -6.42
C TRP A 68 10.81 11.09 -7.20
N PRO A 69 10.09 11.74 -8.14
CA PRO A 69 8.71 11.47 -8.59
C PRO A 69 8.65 10.70 -9.94
N ALA A 70 8.60 9.37 -9.92
CA ALA A 70 8.35 8.51 -11.08
C ALA A 70 6.88 8.56 -11.52
N ARG A 71 6.44 9.72 -12.04
CA ARG A 71 5.04 10.04 -12.34
C ARG A 71 4.32 8.96 -13.17
N GLN A 72 4.98 8.42 -14.19
CA GLN A 72 4.40 7.40 -15.08
C GLN A 72 4.20 6.07 -14.38
N GLY A 73 5.21 5.61 -13.61
CA GLY A 73 5.11 4.36 -12.85
C GLY A 73 4.05 4.44 -11.75
N ILE A 74 3.97 5.56 -11.04
CA ILE A 74 2.94 5.82 -10.02
C ILE A 74 1.55 5.82 -10.66
N ALA A 75 1.37 6.54 -11.77
CA ALA A 75 0.10 6.58 -12.49
C ALA A 75 -0.32 5.19 -12.99
N LEU A 76 0.63 4.41 -13.53
CA LEU A 76 0.38 3.05 -13.97
C LEU A 76 -0.05 2.15 -12.80
N ALA A 77 0.68 2.16 -11.69
CA ALA A 77 0.33 1.36 -10.52
C ALA A 77 -1.06 1.73 -9.97
N PHE A 78 -1.34 3.03 -9.83
CA PHE A 78 -2.63 3.53 -9.39
C PHE A 78 -3.78 3.14 -10.32
N ALA A 79 -3.58 3.26 -11.64
CA ALA A 79 -4.56 2.84 -12.63
C ALA A 79 -4.87 1.34 -12.54
N GLY A 80 -3.91 0.51 -12.15
CA GLY A 80 -4.15 -0.92 -11.90
C GLY A 80 -5.20 -1.16 -10.82
N GLY A 81 -5.09 -0.44 -9.69
CA GLY A 81 -6.10 -0.50 -8.62
C GLY A 81 -7.49 -0.07 -9.09
N LEU A 82 -7.58 1.06 -9.81
CA LEU A 82 -8.85 1.56 -10.33
C LEU A 82 -9.50 0.59 -11.33
N VAL A 83 -8.69 -0.04 -12.20
CA VAL A 83 -9.19 -1.05 -13.14
C VAL A 83 -9.66 -2.30 -12.41
N ALA A 84 -8.96 -2.73 -11.35
CA ALA A 84 -9.39 -3.86 -10.53
C ALA A 84 -10.71 -3.56 -9.81
N ASP A 85 -10.86 -2.38 -9.22
CA ASP A 85 -12.10 -1.94 -8.58
C ASP A 85 -13.26 -1.90 -9.58
N GLY A 86 -13.04 -1.28 -10.75
CA GLY A 86 -14.05 -1.19 -11.81
C GLY A 86 -14.43 -2.57 -12.36
N ALA A 87 -13.45 -3.45 -12.57
CA ALA A 87 -13.69 -4.83 -12.99
C ALA A 87 -14.55 -5.56 -11.97
N LEU A 88 -14.18 -5.50 -10.68
CA LEU A 88 -14.93 -6.14 -9.60
C LEU A 88 -16.36 -5.61 -9.49
N LEU A 89 -16.56 -4.29 -9.57
CA LEU A 89 -17.89 -3.69 -9.56
C LEU A 89 -18.73 -4.14 -10.76
N ALA A 90 -18.11 -4.38 -11.92
CA ALA A 90 -18.80 -4.84 -13.11
C ALA A 90 -19.20 -6.33 -13.05
N VAL A 91 -18.37 -7.19 -12.45
CA VAL A 91 -18.59 -8.65 -12.42
C VAL A 91 -19.22 -9.17 -11.12
N GLY A 92 -19.35 -8.34 -10.10
CA GLY A 92 -19.92 -8.73 -8.80
C GLY A 92 -18.89 -9.31 -7.82
N ARG A 93 -19.18 -9.20 -6.52
CA ARG A 93 -18.27 -9.58 -5.41
C ARG A 93 -17.90 -11.07 -5.44
N GLU A 94 -18.81 -11.91 -5.88
CA GLU A 94 -18.63 -13.35 -6.08
C GLU A 94 -17.47 -13.68 -7.03
N ASN A 95 -17.11 -12.75 -7.91
CA ASN A 95 -16.00 -12.88 -8.85
C ASN A 95 -14.76 -12.08 -8.42
N ALA A 96 -14.61 -11.74 -7.13
CA ALA A 96 -13.48 -10.97 -6.61
C ALA A 96 -12.11 -11.57 -6.97
N ALA A 97 -11.91 -12.86 -6.70
CA ALA A 97 -10.64 -13.51 -7.00
C ALA A 97 -10.31 -13.51 -8.51
N PRO A 98 -11.22 -13.95 -9.42
CA PRO A 98 -11.00 -13.82 -10.85
C PRO A 98 -10.73 -12.39 -11.32
N ALA A 99 -11.47 -11.39 -10.82
CA ALA A 99 -11.28 -9.98 -11.20
C ALA A 99 -9.88 -9.48 -10.81
N ILE A 100 -9.47 -9.71 -9.56
CA ILE A 100 -8.17 -9.27 -9.04
C ILE A 100 -7.03 -9.99 -9.77
N LEU A 101 -7.10 -11.32 -9.90
CA LEU A 101 -6.06 -12.10 -10.59
C LEU A 101 -5.97 -11.76 -12.08
N GLY A 102 -7.11 -11.54 -12.74
CA GLY A 102 -7.18 -11.10 -14.13
C GLY A 102 -6.50 -9.74 -14.31
N THR A 103 -6.82 -8.76 -13.46
CA THR A 103 -6.16 -7.45 -13.49
C THR A 103 -4.67 -7.57 -13.19
N LEU A 104 -4.25 -8.35 -12.18
CA LEU A 104 -2.84 -8.59 -11.88
C LEU A 104 -2.08 -9.15 -13.09
N GLY A 105 -2.60 -10.20 -13.73
CA GLY A 105 -1.98 -10.80 -14.90
C GLY A 105 -1.82 -9.78 -16.04
N ALA A 106 -2.88 -9.04 -16.35
CA ALA A 106 -2.84 -8.01 -17.39
C ALA A 106 -1.84 -6.88 -17.07
N TRP A 107 -1.80 -6.42 -15.81
CA TRP A 107 -0.92 -5.32 -15.40
C TRP A 107 0.55 -5.71 -15.34
N VAL A 108 0.85 -6.95 -14.90
CA VAL A 108 2.21 -7.50 -14.92
C VAL A 108 2.72 -7.57 -16.36
N LEU A 109 1.91 -8.11 -17.29
CA LEU A 109 2.26 -8.15 -18.71
C LEU A 109 2.48 -6.75 -19.29
N LEU A 110 1.63 -5.78 -18.92
CA LEU A 110 1.79 -4.39 -19.33
C LEU A 110 3.10 -3.79 -18.81
N CYS A 111 3.44 -3.99 -17.53
CA CYS A 111 4.71 -3.53 -16.95
C CYS A 111 5.91 -4.16 -17.69
N LEU A 112 5.86 -5.46 -17.98
CA LEU A 112 6.91 -6.15 -18.73
C LEU A 112 7.07 -5.58 -20.14
N VAL A 113 5.97 -5.38 -20.87
CA VAL A 113 6.01 -4.78 -22.21
C VAL A 113 6.62 -3.37 -22.18
N LEU A 114 6.22 -2.54 -21.20
CA LEU A 114 6.79 -1.20 -21.05
C LEU A 114 8.29 -1.27 -20.74
N GLN A 115 8.72 -2.23 -19.92
CA GLN A 115 10.13 -2.39 -19.59
C GLN A 115 10.98 -2.86 -20.78
N LEU A 116 10.46 -3.80 -21.58
CA LEU A 116 11.11 -4.30 -22.79
C LEU A 116 11.28 -3.20 -23.86
N ARG A 117 10.40 -2.20 -23.85
CA ARG A 117 10.49 -1.03 -24.74
C ARG A 117 11.38 0.09 -24.20
N SER A 118 11.84 -0.02 -22.95
CA SER A 118 12.72 0.97 -22.33
C SER A 118 14.14 0.87 -22.87
N HIS A 119 14.71 2.04 -23.18
CA HIS A 119 16.10 2.21 -23.63
C HIS A 119 17.06 2.48 -22.46
N ALA A 120 16.59 2.39 -21.22
CA ALA A 120 17.44 2.53 -20.04
C ALA A 120 18.42 1.35 -19.90
N ASP A 121 19.47 1.54 -19.11
CA ASP A 121 20.45 0.51 -18.83
C ASP A 121 19.81 -0.71 -18.14
N PRO A 122 20.33 -1.95 -18.35
CA PRO A 122 19.74 -3.17 -17.80
C PRO A 122 19.41 -3.12 -16.30
N ASP A 123 20.30 -2.57 -15.49
CA ASP A 123 20.13 -2.50 -14.02
C ASP A 123 19.02 -1.53 -13.62
N GLU A 124 18.97 -0.36 -14.26
CA GLU A 124 17.88 0.61 -14.06
C GLU A 124 16.54 0.03 -14.51
N ARG A 125 16.54 -0.73 -15.61
CA ARG A 125 15.34 -1.42 -16.10
C ARG A 125 14.85 -2.47 -15.12
N MET A 126 15.74 -3.30 -14.59
CA MET A 126 15.37 -4.32 -13.62
C MET A 126 14.83 -3.68 -12.34
N TYR A 127 15.48 -2.62 -11.86
CA TYR A 127 15.03 -1.89 -10.68
C TYR A 127 13.65 -1.25 -10.89
N GLY A 128 13.47 -0.55 -12.02
CA GLY A 128 12.20 0.06 -12.39
C GLY A 128 11.06 -0.95 -12.56
N LEU A 129 11.36 -2.12 -13.12
CA LEU A 129 10.39 -3.21 -13.27
C LEU A 129 9.92 -3.72 -11.92
N MET A 130 10.85 -4.06 -11.03
CA MET A 130 10.53 -4.59 -9.70
C MET A 130 9.71 -3.59 -8.89
N ALA A 131 10.11 -2.32 -8.91
CA ALA A 131 9.37 -1.27 -8.22
C ALA A 131 7.96 -1.09 -8.78
N THR A 132 7.81 -1.08 -10.10
CA THR A 132 6.51 -0.85 -10.77
C THR A 132 5.57 -2.04 -10.59
N VAL A 133 6.06 -3.27 -10.78
CA VAL A 133 5.27 -4.50 -10.62
C VAL A 133 4.81 -4.66 -9.18
N ALA A 134 5.69 -4.49 -8.19
CA ALA A 134 5.30 -4.59 -6.79
C ALA A 134 4.30 -3.50 -6.39
N SER A 135 4.52 -2.26 -6.81
CA SER A 135 3.59 -1.15 -6.57
C SER A 135 2.22 -1.42 -7.16
N ALA A 136 2.16 -1.84 -8.43
CA ALA A 136 0.92 -2.20 -9.11
C ALA A 136 0.22 -3.38 -8.42
N ALA A 137 0.97 -4.43 -8.08
CA ALA A 137 0.40 -5.62 -7.44
C ALA A 137 -0.23 -5.29 -6.09
N LEU A 138 0.47 -4.54 -5.23
CA LEU A 138 -0.07 -4.10 -3.94
C LEU A 138 -1.32 -3.22 -4.11
N THR A 139 -1.31 -2.34 -5.09
CA THR A 139 -2.44 -1.46 -5.39
C THR A 139 -3.66 -2.25 -5.89
N VAL A 140 -3.47 -3.23 -6.76
CA VAL A 140 -4.52 -4.12 -7.26
C VAL A 140 -5.06 -5.05 -6.16
N ILE A 141 -4.17 -5.59 -5.31
CA ILE A 141 -4.59 -6.44 -4.19
C ILE A 141 -5.46 -5.66 -3.19
N ALA A 142 -5.28 -4.34 -3.07
CA ALA A 142 -6.12 -3.50 -2.21
C ALA A 142 -7.62 -3.60 -2.57
N THR A 143 -7.97 -3.87 -3.83
CA THR A 143 -9.35 -4.17 -4.28
C THR A 143 -9.98 -5.33 -3.52
N GLY A 144 -9.18 -6.20 -2.90
CA GLY A 144 -9.67 -7.25 -1.99
C GLY A 144 -10.54 -6.71 -0.85
N HIS A 145 -10.37 -5.46 -0.41
CA HIS A 145 -11.27 -4.84 0.57
C HIS A 145 -12.70 -4.69 0.02
N LEU A 146 -12.85 -4.36 -1.27
CA LEU A 146 -14.16 -4.28 -1.93
C LEU A 146 -14.75 -5.69 -2.16
N GLY A 147 -13.89 -6.69 -2.37
CA GLY A 147 -14.25 -8.09 -2.54
C GLY A 147 -14.61 -8.82 -1.25
N ALA A 148 -14.18 -8.31 -0.09
CA ALA A 148 -14.38 -8.94 1.20
C ALA A 148 -15.81 -8.72 1.75
N ALA A 149 -16.17 -9.51 2.77
CA ALA A 149 -17.36 -9.23 3.57
C ALA A 149 -17.19 -7.87 4.29
N PRO A 150 -18.21 -6.99 4.32
CA PRO A 150 -18.10 -5.68 4.96
C PRO A 150 -17.61 -5.74 6.41
N ASP A 151 -18.13 -6.68 7.20
CA ASP A 151 -17.72 -6.87 8.59
C ASP A 151 -16.23 -7.20 8.74
N ALA A 152 -15.66 -7.95 7.79
CA ALA A 152 -14.24 -8.27 7.79
C ALA A 152 -13.38 -7.02 7.53
N VAL A 153 -13.82 -6.12 6.66
CA VAL A 153 -13.15 -4.84 6.39
C VAL A 153 -13.25 -3.92 7.60
N VAL A 154 -14.42 -3.87 8.25
CA VAL A 154 -14.64 -3.08 9.47
C VAL A 154 -13.72 -3.55 10.59
N VAL A 155 -13.76 -4.84 10.91
CA VAL A 155 -12.93 -5.43 11.98
C VAL A 155 -11.44 -5.27 11.64
N GLY A 156 -11.05 -5.57 10.41
CA GLY A 156 -9.66 -5.44 9.96
C GLY A 156 -9.15 -4.00 10.05
N GLY A 157 -9.95 -3.03 9.59
CA GLY A 157 -9.59 -1.60 9.64
C GLY A 157 -9.43 -1.08 11.07
N ILE A 158 -10.34 -1.45 11.98
CA ILE A 158 -10.27 -1.09 13.40
C ILE A 158 -9.08 -1.79 14.08
N ALA A 159 -8.87 -3.08 13.80
CA ALA A 159 -7.76 -3.84 14.35
C ALA A 159 -6.40 -3.24 13.93
N VAL A 160 -6.24 -2.91 12.64
CA VAL A 160 -5.03 -2.22 12.15
C VAL A 160 -4.84 -0.88 12.86
N ALA A 161 -5.91 -0.09 13.01
CA ALA A 161 -5.82 1.20 13.69
C ALA A 161 -5.39 1.08 15.16
N ALA A 162 -5.94 0.12 15.90
CA ALA A 162 -5.54 -0.15 17.28
C ALA A 162 -4.10 -0.66 17.35
N ALA A 163 -3.74 -1.62 16.50
CA ALA A 163 -2.42 -2.25 16.50
C ALA A 163 -1.28 -1.26 16.18
N VAL A 164 -1.45 -0.39 15.18
CA VAL A 164 -0.41 0.59 14.83
C VAL A 164 -0.21 1.64 15.93
N LEU A 165 -1.28 2.05 16.61
CA LEU A 165 -1.20 2.97 17.74
C LEU A 165 -0.55 2.32 18.96
N ALA A 166 -0.94 1.08 19.29
CA ALA A 166 -0.34 0.31 20.37
C ALA A 166 1.16 0.11 20.15
N LYS A 167 1.56 -0.23 18.92
CA LYS A 167 2.97 -0.38 18.55
C LYS A 167 3.77 0.92 18.65
N ALA A 168 3.13 2.08 18.41
CA ALA A 168 3.79 3.38 18.44
C ALA A 168 3.98 3.96 19.85
N LEU A 169 3.42 3.32 20.89
CA LEU A 169 3.60 3.76 22.26
C LEU A 169 5.05 3.51 22.73
N PRO A 170 5.67 4.47 23.44
CA PRO A 170 7.03 4.32 23.95
C PRO A 170 7.06 3.42 25.19
N LEU A 171 6.79 2.13 25.02
CA LEU A 171 6.84 1.13 26.08
C LEU A 171 8.12 0.30 25.99
N PRO A 172 8.67 -0.18 27.12
CA PRO A 172 9.91 -0.94 27.14
C PRO A 172 9.74 -2.37 26.60
N GLY A 173 10.78 -2.88 25.94
CA GLY A 173 10.88 -4.29 25.56
C GLY A 173 9.80 -4.74 24.54
N PRO A 174 9.31 -5.98 24.61
CA PRO A 174 8.33 -6.51 23.65
C PRO A 174 6.89 -6.02 23.90
N VAL A 175 6.66 -5.17 24.90
CA VAL A 175 5.31 -4.74 25.31
C VAL A 175 4.48 -4.10 24.18
N PRO A 176 5.02 -3.18 23.35
CA PRO A 176 4.25 -2.64 22.22
C PRO A 176 3.84 -3.71 21.20
N VAL A 177 4.67 -4.74 21.01
CA VAL A 177 4.39 -5.83 20.07
C VAL A 177 3.28 -6.71 20.63
N VAL A 178 3.35 -7.09 21.90
CA VAL A 178 2.32 -7.91 22.55
C VAL A 178 0.99 -7.15 22.62
N ALA A 179 1.00 -5.84 22.86
CA ALA A 179 -0.20 -5.02 22.88
C ALA A 179 -0.86 -4.85 21.49
N ALA A 180 -0.14 -5.13 20.41
CA ALA A 180 -0.61 -5.00 19.04
C ALA A 180 -1.13 -6.32 18.44
N LEU A 181 -1.04 -7.44 19.18
CA LEU A 181 -1.51 -8.78 18.80
C LEU A 181 -2.89 -9.06 19.39
#